data_AF-A0A8C5X584-F1
#
_entry.id   AF-A0A8C5X584-F1
#
_cell.length_a   1.000
_cell.length_b   1.000
_cell.length_c   1.000
_cell.angle_alpha   90.00
_cell.angle_beta   90.00
_cell.angle_gamma   90.00
#
_symmetry.space_group_name_H-M   'P 1'
#
loop_
_entity.id
_entity.type
_entity.pdbx_description
1 polymer ?
#
loop_
_entity_poly.entity_id
_entity_poly.type
_entity_poly.pdbx_seq_one_letter_code
_entity_poly.pdbx_strand_id
1 'polypeptide(L)'
;CPWPGVTGQLVLCQHLPGGTDCERMVGSSAVYRVCFGTACFHLAQAALLLNVRSSSDCRAQLHNGFWLLKLLVLVSLWAASFFIPEDNFIQAWHYTGVCGGFAFILIQLVLITAFAHTWNKNWLTGAAQDKRWYLAVLLATAIFYTLASAAFFFLYKFYTHPAACLLNKALLTINGSLCGIMSFISITPCVRLKQPRSGLLQSSIISCYVMYLTFSALSSRPPERGRCPCPPPAVPTEDTTVAVLGAAIMYACVLFAWCVYPAGHSQPNWLAQMEENARGQFIIQDEQDRVAYSYSAFHFVFILASLYGPTTFTHGSWSTFWVKVSSCWACVLLYLWLLLSPFCLHGSPQHRRSSTGPRIVRRRRAPQRINVST
;
A
#
# COMPACT_ATOMS: atom_id res chain seq x y z
N CYS A 1 -34.30 -7.06 31.88
CA CYS A 1 -34.84 -7.22 30.51
C CYS A 1 -33.72 -6.97 29.51
N PRO A 2 -33.23 -7.98 28.76
CA PRO A 2 -32.29 -7.74 27.67
C PRO A 2 -33.04 -7.28 26.41
N TRP A 3 -32.33 -6.51 25.59
CA TRP A 3 -32.80 -5.81 24.39
C TRP A 3 -33.28 -6.78 23.28
N PRO A 4 -34.39 -6.47 22.57
CA PRO A 4 -35.04 -7.40 21.64
C PRO A 4 -34.31 -7.64 20.30
N GLY A 5 -33.12 -7.06 20.08
CA GLY A 5 -32.32 -7.28 18.86
C GLY A 5 -31.29 -8.42 18.95
N VAL A 6 -30.98 -8.92 20.15
CA VAL A 6 -29.94 -9.94 20.39
C VAL A 6 -30.49 -11.37 20.32
N THR A 7 -31.81 -11.53 20.35
CA THR A 7 -32.50 -12.83 20.42
C THR A 7 -32.37 -13.65 19.14
N GLY A 8 -32.26 -13.03 17.96
CA GLY A 8 -32.14 -13.77 16.69
C GLY A 8 -30.85 -14.60 16.57
N GLN A 9 -29.71 -14.02 16.95
CA GLN A 9 -28.41 -14.70 16.91
C GLN A 9 -28.30 -15.80 18.00
N LEU A 10 -28.91 -15.57 19.17
CA LEU A 10 -28.85 -16.52 20.29
C LEU A 10 -29.69 -17.78 20.03
N VAL A 11 -30.85 -17.63 19.36
CA VAL A 11 -31.79 -18.74 19.10
C VAL A 11 -31.27 -19.69 18.02
N LEU A 12 -30.53 -19.20 17.03
CA LEU A 12 -29.93 -20.05 15.98
C LEU A 12 -28.75 -20.90 16.51
N CYS A 13 -28.01 -20.39 17.51
CA CYS A 13 -26.90 -21.11 18.14
C CYS A 13 -27.34 -22.26 19.07
N GLN A 14 -28.61 -22.29 19.51
CA GLN A 14 -29.11 -23.38 20.36
C GLN A 14 -29.30 -24.71 19.63
N HIS A 15 -29.26 -24.73 18.29
CA HIS A 15 -29.51 -25.91 17.47
C HIS A 15 -28.27 -26.47 16.75
N LEU A 16 -27.07 -25.89 16.96
CA LEU A 16 -25.82 -26.34 16.36
C LEU A 16 -24.91 -27.00 17.42
N PRO A 17 -24.53 -28.28 17.27
CA PRO A 17 -23.62 -28.94 18.20
C PRO A 17 -22.19 -28.45 17.94
N GLY A 18 -21.72 -27.48 18.74
CA GLY A 18 -20.35 -26.97 18.67
C GLY A 18 -20.26 -25.48 19.01
N GLY A 19 -20.11 -25.15 20.30
CA GLY A 19 -20.10 -23.76 20.80
C GLY A 19 -19.03 -22.85 20.17
N THR A 20 -17.96 -23.40 19.59
CA THR A 20 -16.87 -22.63 18.95
C THR A 20 -17.25 -22.03 17.59
N ASP A 21 -18.16 -22.65 16.84
CA ASP A 21 -18.58 -22.13 15.54
C ASP A 21 -19.56 -20.96 15.69
N CYS A 22 -20.38 -20.97 16.75
CA CYS A 22 -21.28 -19.87 17.09
C CYS A 22 -20.52 -18.60 17.47
N GLU A 23 -19.53 -18.67 18.38
CA GLU A 23 -18.75 -17.50 18.80
C GLU A 23 -18.00 -16.84 17.63
N ARG A 24 -17.46 -17.66 16.71
CA ARG A 24 -16.76 -17.18 15.51
C ARG A 24 -17.72 -16.49 14.53
N MET A 25 -18.96 -16.96 14.42
CA MET A 25 -20.00 -16.36 13.58
C MET A 25 -20.50 -15.02 14.17
N VAL A 26 -20.71 -14.94 15.48
CA VAL A 26 -21.11 -13.70 16.17
C VAL A 26 -20.00 -12.64 16.06
N GLY A 27 -18.73 -13.04 16.28
CA GLY A 27 -17.58 -12.14 16.13
C GLY A 27 -17.44 -11.60 14.70
N SER A 28 -17.63 -12.47 13.69
CA SER A 28 -17.59 -12.06 12.29
C SER A 28 -18.71 -11.07 11.93
N SER A 29 -19.94 -11.31 12.38
CA SER A 29 -21.08 -10.38 12.16
C SER A 29 -20.83 -9.00 12.78
N ALA A 30 -20.27 -8.95 13.99
CA ALA A 30 -19.92 -7.68 14.64
C ALA A 30 -18.88 -6.87 13.85
N VAL A 31 -17.84 -7.52 13.32
CA VAL A 31 -16.82 -6.86 12.49
C VAL A 31 -17.44 -6.26 11.24
N TYR A 32 -18.32 -7.00 10.55
CA TYR A 32 -19.02 -6.52 9.35
C TYR A 32 -19.77 -5.21 9.61
N ARG A 33 -20.47 -5.12 10.75
CA ARG A 33 -21.28 -3.97 11.16
C ARG A 33 -20.43 -2.76 11.56
N VAL A 34 -19.35 -2.96 12.31
CA VAL A 34 -18.42 -1.87 12.67
C VAL A 34 -17.74 -1.32 11.42
N CYS A 35 -17.25 -2.20 10.53
CA CYS A 35 -16.67 -1.81 9.25
C CYS A 35 -17.65 -1.07 8.34
N PHE A 36 -18.92 -1.48 8.32
CA PHE A 36 -19.98 -0.76 7.61
C PHE A 36 -20.16 0.67 8.14
N GLY A 37 -20.29 0.85 9.46
CA GLY A 37 -20.42 2.18 10.05
C GLY A 37 -19.22 3.08 9.75
N THR A 38 -18.01 2.54 9.81
CA THR A 38 -16.76 3.24 9.42
C THR A 38 -16.75 3.60 7.93
N ALA A 39 -17.18 2.69 7.05
CA ALA A 39 -17.28 2.95 5.62
C ALA A 39 -18.25 4.09 5.32
N CYS A 40 -19.43 4.08 5.94
CA CYS A 40 -20.43 5.15 5.80
C CYS A 40 -19.90 6.50 6.29
N PHE A 41 -19.20 6.52 7.43
CA PHE A 41 -18.60 7.73 7.97
C PHE A 41 -17.59 8.35 6.99
N HIS A 42 -16.68 7.54 6.45
CA HIS A 42 -15.69 8.02 5.49
C HIS A 42 -16.30 8.33 4.13
N LEU A 43 -17.36 7.65 3.71
CA LEU A 43 -18.11 7.99 2.51
C LEU A 43 -18.76 9.37 2.64
N ALA A 44 -19.38 9.66 3.79
CA ALA A 44 -19.97 10.97 4.07
C ALA A 44 -18.90 12.08 4.06
N GLN A 45 -17.73 11.84 4.67
CA GLN A 45 -16.62 12.80 4.63
C GLN A 45 -16.03 12.95 3.22
N ALA A 46 -15.86 11.86 2.47
CA ALA A 46 -15.38 11.91 1.09
C ALA A 46 -16.32 12.75 0.22
N ALA A 47 -17.64 12.56 0.36
CA ALA A 47 -18.68 13.32 -0.33
C ALA A 47 -18.67 14.81 0.05
N LEU A 48 -18.57 15.12 1.35
CA LEU A 48 -18.45 16.51 1.84
C LEU A 48 -17.24 17.21 1.21
N LEU A 49 -16.13 16.49 1.06
CA LEU A 49 -14.83 17.06 0.67
C LEU A 49 -14.53 16.94 -0.83
N LEU A 50 -15.53 16.60 -1.65
CA LEU A 50 -15.38 16.57 -3.11
C LEU A 50 -14.99 17.95 -3.65
N ASN A 51 -13.89 17.97 -4.41
CA ASN A 51 -13.35 19.15 -5.09
C ASN A 51 -13.06 20.33 -4.14
N VAL A 52 -12.66 20.04 -2.90
CA VAL A 52 -12.05 21.05 -2.01
C VAL A 52 -10.63 21.33 -2.50
N ARG A 53 -10.29 22.60 -2.65
CA ARG A 53 -9.01 23.02 -3.25
C ARG A 53 -8.14 23.82 -2.30
N SER A 54 -8.73 24.47 -1.30
CA SER A 54 -8.04 25.29 -0.31
C SER A 54 -8.44 24.85 1.11
N SER A 55 -7.50 24.96 2.06
CA SER A 55 -7.78 24.73 3.48
C SER A 55 -8.69 25.82 4.10
N SER A 56 -8.84 26.95 3.41
CA SER A 56 -9.73 28.05 3.82
C SER A 56 -11.21 27.82 3.48
N ASP A 57 -11.51 26.83 2.63
CA ASP A 57 -12.89 26.47 2.30
C ASP A 57 -13.67 26.11 3.57
N CYS A 58 -14.91 26.58 3.72
CA CYS A 58 -15.74 26.27 4.90
C CYS A 58 -15.84 24.74 5.17
N ARG A 59 -15.89 23.94 4.11
CA ARG A 59 -15.90 22.46 4.18
C ARG A 59 -14.56 21.90 4.72
N ALA A 60 -13.43 22.50 4.34
CA ALA A 60 -12.12 22.16 4.86
C ALA A 60 -11.99 22.53 6.34
N GLN A 61 -12.49 23.69 6.75
CA GLN A 61 -12.52 24.10 8.16
C GLN A 61 -13.35 23.14 9.02
N LEU A 62 -14.52 22.70 8.54
CA LEU A 62 -15.32 21.67 9.20
C LEU A 62 -14.57 20.32 9.29
N HIS A 63 -13.83 19.95 8.24
CA HIS A 63 -13.00 18.74 8.23
C HIS A 63 -11.74 18.82 9.10
N ASN A 64 -11.16 19.99 9.30
CA ASN A 64 -10.00 20.18 10.16
C ASN A 64 -10.41 20.37 11.64
N GLY A 65 -11.62 20.89 11.89
CA GLY A 65 -12.18 21.12 13.23
C GLY A 65 -13.13 20.04 13.76
N PHE A 66 -13.91 20.35 14.81
CA PHE A 66 -15.03 19.53 15.33
C PHE A 66 -14.76 18.03 15.53
N TRP A 67 -13.60 17.68 16.10
CA TRP A 67 -13.20 16.29 16.35
C TRP A 67 -14.16 15.51 17.24
N LEU A 68 -14.67 16.11 18.32
CA LEU A 68 -15.62 15.44 19.23
C LEU A 68 -16.93 15.08 18.51
N LEU A 69 -17.46 16.00 17.69
CA LEU A 69 -18.69 15.75 16.93
C LEU A 69 -18.49 14.62 15.93
N LYS A 70 -17.33 14.57 15.24
CA LYS A 70 -16.99 13.47 14.33
C LYS A 70 -16.94 12.12 15.05
N LEU A 71 -16.36 12.09 16.25
CA LEU A 71 -16.30 10.88 17.06
C LEU A 71 -17.71 10.41 17.49
N LEU A 72 -18.57 11.34 17.89
CA LEU A 72 -19.97 11.03 18.21
C LEU A 72 -20.72 10.48 16.98
N VAL A 73 -20.56 11.10 15.81
CA VAL A 73 -21.16 10.61 14.57
C VAL A 73 -20.65 9.22 14.22
N LEU A 74 -19.34 8.97 14.33
CA LEU A 74 -18.77 7.65 14.07
C LEU A 74 -19.33 6.57 15.01
N VAL A 75 -19.36 6.83 16.32
CA VAL A 75 -19.92 5.89 17.31
C VAL A 75 -21.41 5.68 17.07
N SER A 76 -22.15 6.72 16.68
CA SER A 76 -23.57 6.59 16.34
C SER A 76 -23.79 5.71 15.11
N LEU A 77 -22.92 5.79 14.09
CA LEU A 77 -22.98 4.94 12.90
C LEU A 77 -22.63 3.48 13.23
N TRP A 78 -21.70 3.24 14.16
CA TRP A 78 -21.46 1.89 14.68
C TRP A 78 -22.66 1.35 15.43
N ALA A 79 -23.29 2.12 16.31
CA ALA A 79 -24.48 1.68 17.01
C ALA A 79 -25.65 1.42 16.04
N ALA A 80 -25.85 2.32 15.07
CA ALA A 80 -26.90 2.22 14.05
C ALA A 80 -26.77 0.94 13.21
N SER A 81 -25.54 0.51 12.90
CA SER A 81 -25.32 -0.67 12.07
C SER A 81 -25.74 -1.99 12.73
N PHE A 82 -25.87 -2.04 14.06
CA PHE A 82 -26.41 -3.21 14.77
C PHE A 82 -27.93 -3.37 14.64
N PHE A 83 -28.65 -2.32 14.26
CA PHE A 83 -30.10 -2.40 14.05
C PHE A 83 -30.49 -2.93 12.66
N ILE A 84 -29.50 -3.17 11.77
CA ILE A 84 -29.75 -3.68 10.42
C ILE A 84 -30.01 -5.21 10.46
N PRO A 85 -31.13 -5.72 9.92
CA PRO A 85 -31.42 -7.16 9.87
C PRO A 85 -30.39 -7.96 9.04
N GLU A 86 -30.18 -9.24 9.36
CA GLU A 86 -29.08 -10.05 8.78
C GLU A 86 -29.39 -10.64 7.41
N ASP A 87 -30.66 -10.89 7.10
CA ASP A 87 -31.12 -11.85 6.09
C ASP A 87 -30.48 -11.68 4.70
N ASN A 88 -30.15 -10.45 4.30
CA ASN A 88 -29.45 -10.15 3.04
C ASN A 88 -28.22 -9.24 3.21
N PHE A 89 -28.08 -8.58 4.36
CA PHE A 89 -27.07 -7.55 4.58
C PHE A 89 -25.66 -8.14 4.60
N ILE A 90 -25.45 -9.24 5.32
CA ILE A 90 -24.12 -9.82 5.50
C ILE A 90 -23.57 -10.37 4.18
N GLN A 91 -24.42 -11.00 3.36
CA GLN A 91 -24.02 -11.51 2.05
C GLN A 91 -23.67 -10.37 1.07
N ALA A 92 -24.53 -9.34 0.98
CA ALA A 92 -24.26 -8.18 0.13
C ALA A 92 -22.98 -7.44 0.56
N TRP A 93 -22.81 -7.25 1.88
CA TRP A 93 -21.62 -6.61 2.44
C TRP A 93 -20.36 -7.47 2.25
N HIS A 94 -20.48 -8.79 2.23
CA HIS A 94 -19.36 -9.68 1.93
C HIS A 94 -18.83 -9.46 0.52
N TYR A 95 -19.69 -9.47 -0.50
CA TYR A 95 -19.24 -9.20 -1.88
C TYR A 95 -18.69 -7.78 -2.05
N THR A 96 -19.34 -6.79 -1.43
CA THR A 96 -18.85 -5.41 -1.42
C THR A 96 -17.46 -5.31 -0.78
N GLY A 97 -17.26 -6.03 0.33
CA GLY A 97 -15.98 -6.18 1.01
C GLY A 97 -14.93 -6.83 0.10
N VAL A 98 -15.26 -7.91 -0.61
CA VAL A 98 -14.32 -8.59 -1.53
C VAL A 98 -13.85 -7.64 -2.64
N CYS A 99 -14.77 -6.90 -3.27
CA CYS A 99 -14.44 -5.91 -4.29
C CYS A 99 -13.59 -4.75 -3.73
N GLY A 100 -14.00 -4.18 -2.59
CA GLY A 100 -13.28 -3.09 -1.93
C GLY A 100 -11.91 -3.51 -1.42
N GLY A 101 -11.79 -4.73 -0.89
CA GLY A 101 -10.55 -5.33 -0.42
C GLY A 101 -9.56 -5.59 -1.55
N PHE A 102 -10.02 -6.04 -2.73
CA PHE A 102 -9.19 -6.14 -3.92
C PHE A 102 -8.64 -4.76 -4.34
N ALA A 103 -9.52 -3.75 -4.45
CA ALA A 103 -9.11 -2.39 -4.79
C ALA A 103 -8.12 -1.82 -3.75
N PHE A 104 -8.35 -2.10 -2.47
CA PHE A 104 -7.47 -1.70 -1.39
C PHE A 104 -6.08 -2.34 -1.50
N ILE A 105 -6.00 -3.64 -1.77
CA ILE A 105 -4.72 -4.33 -1.99
C ILE A 105 -3.99 -3.72 -3.19
N LEU A 106 -4.68 -3.38 -4.28
CA LEU A 106 -4.05 -2.69 -5.43
C LEU A 106 -3.48 -1.33 -5.06
N ILE A 107 -4.19 -0.52 -4.26
CA ILE A 107 -3.65 0.76 -3.78
C ILE A 107 -2.46 0.52 -2.85
N GLN A 108 -2.56 -0.43 -1.92
CA GLN A 108 -1.47 -0.81 -1.03
C GLN A 108 -0.23 -1.23 -1.82
N LEU A 109 -0.40 -1.96 -2.91
CA LEU A 109 0.66 -2.37 -3.83
C LEU A 109 1.39 -1.20 -4.47
N VAL A 110 0.64 -0.21 -4.95
CA VAL A 110 1.20 1.02 -5.52
C VAL A 110 1.97 1.80 -4.46
N LEU A 111 1.41 1.93 -3.25
CA LEU A 111 2.04 2.64 -2.14
C LEU A 111 3.34 1.97 -1.69
N ILE A 112 3.36 0.65 -1.52
CA ILE A 112 4.57 -0.12 -1.16
C ILE A 112 5.64 0.00 -2.25
N THR A 113 5.24 -0.03 -3.52
CA THR A 113 6.19 0.08 -4.64
C THR A 113 6.79 1.49 -4.71
N ALA A 114 5.97 2.53 -4.54
CA ALA A 114 6.41 3.91 -4.49
C ALA A 114 7.32 4.18 -3.28
N PHE A 115 6.98 3.59 -2.13
CA PHE A 115 7.79 3.58 -0.92
C PHE A 115 9.16 2.97 -1.17
N ALA A 116 9.21 1.74 -1.68
CA ALA A 116 10.47 1.04 -1.94
C ALA A 116 11.36 1.81 -2.94
N HIS A 117 10.77 2.39 -3.99
CA HIS A 117 11.50 3.23 -4.94
C HIS A 117 12.07 4.49 -4.28
N THR A 118 11.26 5.17 -3.45
CA THR A 118 11.68 6.40 -2.79
C THR A 118 12.74 6.15 -1.73
N TRP A 119 12.60 5.08 -0.94
CA TRP A 119 13.63 4.64 0.01
C TRP A 119 14.94 4.36 -0.73
N ASN A 120 14.90 3.52 -1.77
CA ASN A 120 16.09 3.18 -2.53
C ASN A 120 16.77 4.43 -3.12
N LYS A 121 15.98 5.35 -3.70
CA LYS A 121 16.48 6.63 -4.21
C LYS A 121 17.18 7.43 -3.11
N ASN A 122 16.57 7.59 -1.94
CA ASN A 122 17.10 8.40 -0.83
C ASN A 122 18.43 7.84 -0.30
N TRP A 123 18.52 6.52 -0.14
CA TRP A 123 19.76 5.89 0.33
C TRP A 123 20.86 5.90 -0.72
N LEU A 124 20.52 5.70 -2.01
CA LEU A 124 21.49 5.82 -3.09
C LEU A 124 21.98 7.27 -3.28
N THR A 125 21.14 8.28 -3.02
CA THR A 125 21.61 9.68 -2.98
C THR A 125 22.55 9.94 -1.82
N GLY A 126 22.28 9.37 -0.63
CA GLY A 126 23.23 9.40 0.49
C GLY A 126 24.54 8.69 0.16
N ALA A 127 24.48 7.60 -0.61
CA ALA A 127 25.63 6.83 -1.06
C ALA A 127 26.55 7.56 -2.04
N ALA A 128 26.01 8.56 -2.76
CA ALA A 128 26.83 9.45 -3.57
C ALA A 128 27.71 10.39 -2.71
N GLN A 129 27.30 10.67 -1.47
CA GLN A 129 28.03 11.54 -0.54
C GLN A 129 28.91 10.73 0.44
N ASP A 130 28.39 9.66 1.02
CA ASP A 130 29.11 8.78 1.95
C ASP A 130 28.96 7.31 1.54
N LYS A 131 30.09 6.65 1.32
CA LYS A 131 30.17 5.23 0.93
C LYS A 131 29.53 4.28 1.94
N ARG A 132 29.37 4.66 3.21
CA ARG A 132 28.68 3.83 4.23
C ARG A 132 27.24 3.54 3.86
N TRP A 133 26.56 4.43 3.14
CA TRP A 133 25.20 4.18 2.66
C TRP A 133 25.13 3.07 1.60
N TYR A 134 26.19 2.82 0.82
CA TYR A 134 26.23 1.65 -0.06
C TYR A 134 26.22 0.35 0.74
N LEU A 135 26.97 0.30 1.85
CA LEU A 135 26.95 -0.84 2.75
C LEU A 135 25.56 -1.02 3.40
N ALA A 136 24.92 0.07 3.83
CA ALA A 136 23.56 0.03 4.36
C ALA A 136 22.55 -0.53 3.34
N VAL A 137 22.59 -0.06 2.09
CA VAL A 137 21.74 -0.59 1.00
C VAL A 137 21.99 -2.08 0.77
N LEU A 138 23.26 -2.51 0.75
CA LEU A 138 23.62 -3.91 0.54
C LEU A 138 23.11 -4.80 1.68
N LEU A 139 23.32 -4.38 2.93
CA LEU A 139 22.87 -5.12 4.12
C LEU A 139 21.34 -5.22 4.16
N ALA A 140 20.63 -4.11 3.93
CA ALA A 140 19.17 -4.12 3.87
C ALA A 140 18.66 -5.03 2.74
N THR A 141 19.29 -4.97 1.56
CA THR A 141 18.95 -5.85 0.43
C THR A 141 19.11 -7.33 0.80
N ALA A 142 20.23 -7.68 1.44
CA ALA A 142 20.51 -9.04 1.88
C ALA A 142 19.46 -9.52 2.90
N ILE A 143 19.12 -8.70 3.90
CA ILE A 143 18.11 -9.01 4.91
C ILE A 143 16.73 -9.28 4.29
N PHE A 144 16.29 -8.46 3.33
CA PHE A 144 15.00 -8.69 2.68
C PHE A 144 15.02 -9.96 1.83
N TYR A 145 16.09 -10.25 1.07
CA TYR A 145 16.14 -11.50 0.31
C TYR A 145 16.23 -12.74 1.20
N THR A 146 16.94 -12.68 2.33
CA THR A 146 16.96 -13.80 3.28
C THR A 146 15.59 -14.03 3.89
N LEU A 147 14.87 -12.96 4.25
CA LEU A 147 13.49 -13.05 4.74
C LEU A 147 12.54 -13.65 3.69
N ALA A 148 12.60 -13.16 2.44
CA ALA A 148 11.78 -13.69 1.35
C ALA A 148 12.07 -15.17 1.07
N SER A 149 13.35 -15.55 1.08
CA SER A 149 13.76 -16.94 0.88
C SER A 149 13.32 -17.84 2.03
N ALA A 150 13.49 -17.40 3.29
CA ALA A 150 13.02 -18.11 4.46
C ALA A 150 11.51 -18.33 4.42
N ALA A 151 10.73 -17.30 4.05
CA ALA A 151 9.30 -17.42 3.85
C ALA A 151 8.94 -18.45 2.76
N PHE A 152 9.64 -18.44 1.62
CA PHE A 152 9.45 -19.43 0.56
C PHE A 152 9.67 -20.87 1.07
N PHE A 153 10.79 -21.12 1.77
CA PHE A 153 11.10 -22.45 2.32
C PHE A 153 10.09 -22.89 3.39
N PHE A 154 9.65 -21.97 4.24
CA PHE A 154 8.61 -22.22 5.22
C PHE A 154 7.29 -22.64 4.54
N LEU A 155 6.83 -21.88 3.55
CA LEU A 155 5.63 -22.21 2.77
C LEU A 155 5.79 -23.54 2.04
N TYR A 156 6.95 -23.81 1.46
CA TYR A 156 7.20 -25.07 0.77
C TYR A 156 7.08 -26.26 1.73
N LYS A 157 7.65 -26.16 2.93
CA LYS A 157 7.66 -27.25 3.91
C LYS A 157 6.28 -27.49 4.56
N PHE A 158 5.56 -26.43 4.93
CA PHE A 158 4.33 -26.54 5.72
C PHE A 158 3.04 -26.47 4.89
N TYR A 159 3.06 -25.79 3.73
CA TYR A 159 1.87 -25.58 2.90
C TYR A 159 1.87 -26.41 1.60
N THR A 160 2.91 -27.22 1.35
CA THR A 160 2.95 -28.17 0.21
C THR A 160 3.22 -29.59 0.69
N HIS A 161 2.75 -30.58 -0.07
CA HIS A 161 2.97 -32.00 0.22
C HIS A 161 3.42 -32.72 -1.06
N PRO A 162 4.36 -33.69 -1.02
CA PRO A 162 4.85 -34.35 -2.22
C PRO A 162 3.77 -35.14 -2.98
N ALA A 163 2.78 -35.71 -2.28
CA ALA A 163 1.71 -36.52 -2.88
C ALA A 163 0.35 -35.81 -3.05
N ALA A 164 0.22 -34.55 -2.60
CA ALA A 164 -1.05 -33.80 -2.62
C ALA A 164 -0.79 -32.29 -2.84
N CYS A 165 -1.83 -31.46 -2.91
CA CYS A 165 -1.67 -30.00 -2.93
C CYS A 165 -0.94 -29.41 -4.14
N LEU A 166 -1.20 -29.95 -5.34
CA LEU A 166 -0.57 -29.47 -6.58
C LEU A 166 -0.77 -27.96 -6.81
N LEU A 167 -1.95 -27.42 -6.48
CA LEU A 167 -2.24 -25.98 -6.61
C LEU A 167 -1.30 -25.12 -5.74
N ASN A 168 -1.14 -25.46 -4.46
CA ASN A 168 -0.26 -24.72 -3.55
C ASN A 168 1.19 -24.77 -4.04
N LYS A 169 1.64 -25.95 -4.48
CA LYS A 169 2.98 -26.14 -5.03
C LYS A 169 3.18 -25.29 -6.28
N ALA A 170 2.26 -25.36 -7.25
CA ALA A 170 2.34 -24.60 -8.49
C ALA A 170 2.33 -23.08 -8.25
N LEU A 171 1.43 -22.59 -7.39
CA LEU A 171 1.35 -21.16 -7.08
C LEU A 171 2.60 -20.66 -6.36
N LEU A 172 3.11 -21.42 -5.39
CA LEU A 172 4.34 -21.06 -4.69
C LEU A 172 5.54 -21.02 -5.67
N THR A 173 5.66 -22.01 -6.56
CA THR A 173 6.76 -22.03 -7.55
C THR A 173 6.63 -20.92 -8.58
N ILE A 174 5.42 -20.58 -9.03
CA ILE A 174 5.17 -19.45 -9.94
C ILE A 174 5.53 -18.12 -9.27
N ASN A 175 5.03 -17.88 -8.05
CA ASN A 175 5.32 -16.61 -7.37
C ASN A 175 6.81 -16.47 -7.03
N GLY A 176 7.45 -17.56 -6.60
CA GLY A 176 8.90 -17.59 -6.36
C GLY A 176 9.73 -17.34 -7.62
N SER A 177 9.33 -17.93 -8.76
CA SER A 177 10.03 -17.70 -10.03
C SER A 177 9.84 -16.26 -10.54
N LEU A 178 8.64 -15.69 -10.41
CA LEU A 178 8.39 -14.28 -10.73
C LEU A 178 9.26 -13.34 -9.88
N CYS A 179 9.43 -13.60 -8.58
CA CYS A 179 10.37 -12.86 -7.73
C CYS A 179 11.82 -12.95 -8.24
N GLY A 180 12.25 -14.14 -8.67
CA GLY A 180 13.57 -14.34 -9.28
C GLY A 180 13.75 -13.55 -10.59
N ILE A 181 12.75 -13.59 -11.48
CA ILE A 181 12.76 -12.85 -12.75
C ILE A 181 12.82 -11.34 -12.51
N MET A 182 11.98 -10.80 -11.62
CA MET A 182 12.01 -9.38 -11.25
C MET A 182 13.38 -8.95 -10.73
N SER A 183 13.99 -9.78 -9.90
CA SER A 183 15.33 -9.54 -9.34
C SER A 183 16.38 -9.53 -10.45
N PHE A 184 16.36 -10.51 -11.36
CA PHE A 184 17.29 -10.58 -12.49
C PHE A 184 17.17 -9.36 -13.43
N ILE A 185 15.94 -8.97 -13.79
CA ILE A 185 15.68 -7.80 -14.64
C ILE A 185 16.22 -6.52 -13.97
N SER A 186 16.06 -6.37 -12.66
CA SER A 186 16.55 -5.19 -11.93
C SER A 186 18.08 -5.01 -11.96
N ILE A 187 18.85 -6.10 -12.13
CA ILE A 187 20.32 -6.06 -12.19
C ILE A 187 20.82 -5.80 -13.62
N THR A 188 20.01 -6.14 -14.62
CA THR A 188 20.41 -6.15 -16.02
C THR A 188 20.98 -4.78 -16.43
N PRO A 189 22.18 -4.73 -17.06
CA PRO A 189 22.84 -3.47 -17.40
C PRO A 189 21.97 -2.52 -18.22
N CYS A 190 21.18 -3.06 -19.15
CA CYS A 190 20.22 -2.32 -19.97
C CYS A 190 19.26 -1.48 -19.11
N VAL A 191 18.62 -2.10 -18.12
CA VAL A 191 17.68 -1.44 -17.19
C VAL A 191 18.39 -0.44 -16.30
N ARG A 192 19.55 -0.80 -15.73
CA ARG A 192 20.33 0.09 -14.86
C ARG A 192 20.82 1.36 -15.56
N LEU A 193 21.10 1.30 -16.86
CA LEU A 193 21.49 2.48 -17.64
C LEU A 193 20.34 3.48 -17.82
N LYS A 194 19.11 3.00 -18.05
CA LYS A 194 17.94 3.87 -18.20
C LYS A 194 17.29 4.28 -16.87
N GLN A 195 17.43 3.46 -15.83
CA GLN A 195 16.94 3.74 -14.49
C GLN A 195 18.01 3.43 -13.42
N PRO A 196 19.02 4.30 -13.25
CA PRO A 196 20.11 4.09 -12.29
C PRO A 196 19.66 4.12 -10.82
N ARG A 197 18.43 4.57 -10.57
CA ARG A 197 17.81 4.66 -9.24
C ARG A 197 16.86 3.50 -8.90
N SER A 198 16.59 2.62 -9.86
CA SER A 198 15.90 1.35 -9.61
C SER A 198 16.97 0.30 -9.29
N GLY A 199 16.85 -0.39 -8.15
CA GLY A 199 17.93 -1.22 -7.62
C GLY A 199 17.43 -2.45 -6.86
N LEU A 200 18.38 -3.28 -6.44
CA LEU A 200 18.11 -4.58 -5.81
C LEU A 200 17.32 -4.49 -4.50
N LEU A 201 17.47 -3.39 -3.76
CA LEU A 201 16.71 -3.14 -2.54
C LEU A 201 15.20 -3.05 -2.82
N GLN A 202 14.83 -2.46 -3.97
CA GLN A 202 13.43 -2.34 -4.35
C GLN A 202 12.83 -3.70 -4.70
N SER A 203 13.52 -4.52 -5.50
CA SER A 203 13.04 -5.86 -5.86
C SER A 203 12.99 -6.82 -4.67
N SER A 204 13.89 -6.69 -3.68
CA SER A 204 13.86 -7.53 -2.49
C SER A 204 12.67 -7.21 -1.59
N ILE A 205 12.35 -5.93 -1.36
CA ILE A 205 11.15 -5.51 -0.60
C ILE A 205 9.87 -6.02 -1.27
N ILE A 206 9.78 -5.87 -2.59
CA ILE A 206 8.62 -6.37 -3.36
C ILE A 206 8.53 -7.89 -3.29
N SER A 207 9.67 -8.60 -3.34
CA SER A 207 9.70 -10.06 -3.21
C SER A 207 9.22 -10.52 -1.83
N CYS A 208 9.60 -9.84 -0.74
CA CYS A 208 9.04 -10.11 0.59
C CYS A 208 7.52 -9.95 0.60
N TYR A 209 7.02 -8.88 -0.02
CA TYR A 209 5.58 -8.62 -0.05
C TYR A 209 4.81 -9.67 -0.88
N VAL A 210 5.36 -10.11 -2.02
CA VAL A 210 4.77 -11.22 -2.81
C VAL A 210 4.76 -12.52 -2.00
N MET A 211 5.80 -12.82 -1.23
CA MET A 211 5.81 -13.99 -0.34
C MET A 211 4.78 -13.87 0.80
N TYR A 212 4.62 -12.68 1.39
CA TYR A 212 3.57 -12.40 2.37
C TYR A 212 2.16 -12.59 1.79
N LEU A 213 1.88 -12.05 0.60
CA LEU A 213 0.59 -12.26 -0.06
C LEU A 213 0.35 -13.73 -0.44
N THR A 214 1.41 -14.44 -0.83
CA THR A 214 1.34 -15.88 -1.12
C THR A 214 0.99 -16.67 0.14
N PHE A 215 1.64 -16.38 1.27
CA PHE A 215 1.28 -16.95 2.57
C PHE A 215 -0.19 -16.66 2.90
N SER A 216 -0.59 -15.39 2.85
CA SER A 216 -1.95 -14.95 3.14
C SER A 216 -2.99 -15.62 2.24
N ALA A 217 -2.68 -15.85 0.97
CA ALA A 217 -3.56 -16.57 0.04
C ALA A 217 -3.69 -18.04 0.44
N LEU A 218 -2.58 -18.74 0.64
CA LEU A 218 -2.56 -20.16 1.00
C LEU A 218 -3.29 -20.43 2.32
N SER A 219 -3.18 -19.54 3.31
CA SER A 219 -3.91 -19.63 4.59
C SER A 219 -5.41 -19.36 4.44
N SER A 220 -5.87 -18.71 3.37
CA SER A 220 -7.29 -18.39 3.16
C SER A 220 -8.07 -19.49 2.43
N ARG A 221 -7.42 -20.59 2.05
CA ARG A 221 -8.06 -21.68 1.30
C ARG A 221 -9.10 -22.41 2.16
N PRO A 222 -10.31 -22.67 1.65
CA PRO A 222 -11.29 -23.50 2.37
C PRO A 222 -10.83 -24.96 2.52
N PRO A 223 -11.21 -25.65 3.60
CA PRO A 223 -11.00 -27.08 3.75
C PRO A 223 -11.83 -27.86 2.71
N GLU A 224 -11.18 -28.69 1.89
CA GLU A 224 -11.86 -29.60 0.96
C GLU A 224 -12.29 -30.89 1.67
N ARG A 225 -13.57 -31.27 1.57
CA ARG A 225 -14.07 -32.57 2.04
C ARG A 225 -13.80 -33.64 0.97
N GLY A 226 -13.02 -34.68 1.30
CA GLY A 226 -12.95 -35.92 0.52
C GLY A 226 -11.73 -36.19 -0.38
N ARG A 227 -10.73 -35.29 -0.43
CA ARG A 227 -9.39 -35.61 -0.99
C ARG A 227 -8.34 -35.50 0.12
N CYS A 228 -7.22 -36.23 0.00
CA CYS A 228 -6.10 -36.17 0.97
C CYS A 228 -5.88 -34.73 1.41
N PRO A 229 -6.25 -34.37 2.66
CA PRO A 229 -6.23 -33.00 3.08
C PRO A 229 -4.79 -32.49 2.97
N CYS A 230 -4.62 -31.34 2.33
CA CYS A 230 -3.40 -30.58 2.59
C CYS A 230 -3.30 -30.40 4.10
N PRO A 231 -2.11 -30.59 4.70
CA PRO A 231 -1.98 -30.50 6.15
C PRO A 231 -2.68 -29.22 6.63
N PRO A 232 -3.50 -29.32 7.69
CA PRO A 232 -4.17 -28.14 8.24
C PRO A 232 -3.10 -27.11 8.60
N PRO A 233 -3.43 -25.80 8.56
CA PRO A 233 -2.49 -24.76 8.95
C PRO A 233 -1.91 -25.13 10.33
N ALA A 234 -0.59 -25.16 10.43
CA ALA A 234 0.12 -25.57 11.64
C ALA A 234 -0.15 -24.64 12.85
N VAL A 235 -1.00 -23.61 12.70
CA VAL A 235 -1.32 -22.65 13.74
C VAL A 235 -2.79 -22.21 13.61
N PRO A 236 -3.71 -22.69 14.48
CA PRO A 236 -5.10 -22.22 14.53
C PRO A 236 -5.26 -20.78 15.07
N THR A 237 -4.17 -20.14 15.53
CA THR A 237 -4.16 -18.89 16.30
C THR A 237 -3.52 -17.68 15.58
N GLU A 238 -3.09 -17.81 14.32
CA GLU A 238 -2.23 -16.81 13.63
C GLU A 238 -2.90 -15.99 12.51
N ASP A 239 -4.19 -16.18 12.22
CA ASP A 239 -4.86 -15.49 11.11
C ASP A 239 -5.10 -13.99 11.36
N THR A 240 -5.31 -13.60 12.62
CA THR A 240 -5.38 -12.21 13.05
C THR A 240 -4.03 -11.50 12.87
N THR A 241 -2.92 -12.21 13.07
CA THR A 241 -1.55 -11.68 12.89
C THR A 241 -1.30 -11.27 11.45
N VAL A 242 -1.79 -12.03 10.46
CA VAL A 242 -1.67 -11.68 9.03
C VAL A 242 -2.45 -10.41 8.71
N ALA A 243 -3.68 -10.30 9.20
CA ALA A 243 -4.53 -9.11 9.04
C ALA A 243 -3.88 -7.86 9.66
N VAL A 244 -3.44 -8.00 10.91
CA VAL A 244 -2.78 -6.94 11.69
C VAL A 244 -1.46 -6.54 11.04
N LEU A 245 -0.67 -7.51 10.53
CA LEU A 245 0.58 -7.23 9.82
C LEU A 245 0.31 -6.48 8.51
N GLY A 246 -0.69 -6.88 7.72
CA GLY A 246 -1.09 -6.16 6.51
C GLY A 246 -1.57 -4.73 6.78
N ALA A 247 -2.36 -4.54 7.84
CA ALA A 247 -2.80 -3.22 8.29
C ALA A 247 -1.63 -2.37 8.85
N ALA A 248 -0.71 -2.96 9.59
CA ALA A 248 0.48 -2.30 10.13
C ALA A 248 1.45 -1.88 9.02
N ILE A 249 1.67 -2.74 8.01
CA ILE A 249 2.46 -2.40 6.82
C ILE A 249 1.81 -1.24 6.08
N MET A 250 0.49 -1.26 5.91
CA MET A 250 -0.25 -0.18 5.26
C MET A 250 -0.12 1.13 6.03
N TYR A 251 -0.32 1.10 7.35
CA TYR A 251 -0.12 2.26 8.22
C TYR A 251 1.31 2.78 8.15
N ALA A 252 2.32 1.91 8.18
CA ALA A 252 3.72 2.28 8.03
C ALA A 252 4.02 2.90 6.66
N CYS A 253 3.46 2.36 5.57
CA CYS A 253 3.63 2.91 4.22
C CYS A 253 2.95 4.26 4.06
N VAL A 254 1.75 4.45 4.62
CA VAL A 254 1.04 5.73 4.62
C VAL A 254 1.77 6.75 5.48
N LEU A 255 2.21 6.38 6.68
CA LEU A 255 3.00 7.25 7.56
C LEU A 255 4.31 7.65 6.89
N PHE A 256 5.01 6.70 6.27
CA PHE A 256 6.25 7.04 5.57
C PHE A 256 5.99 7.89 4.33
N ALA A 257 4.96 7.57 3.55
CA ALA A 257 4.54 8.42 2.44
C ALA A 257 4.26 9.83 2.94
N TRP A 258 3.55 10.00 4.06
CA TRP A 258 3.34 11.28 4.73
C TRP A 258 4.64 11.94 5.18
N CYS A 259 5.59 11.21 5.75
CA CYS A 259 6.89 11.76 6.17
C CYS A 259 7.76 12.20 4.99
N VAL A 260 7.60 11.57 3.82
CA VAL A 260 8.45 11.80 2.65
C VAL A 260 7.80 12.65 1.56
N TYR A 261 6.46 12.74 1.52
CA TYR A 261 5.73 13.62 0.59
C TYR A 261 6.15 15.10 0.72
N PRO A 262 6.34 15.65 1.94
CA PRO A 262 6.86 17.01 2.12
C PRO A 262 8.30 17.18 1.65
N ALA A 263 9.08 16.09 1.56
CA ALA A 263 10.48 16.12 1.13
C ALA A 263 10.65 15.92 -0.39
N GLY A 264 9.56 15.65 -1.12
CA GLY A 264 9.63 14.94 -2.39
C GLY A 264 9.29 15.72 -3.66
N HIS A 265 8.18 16.47 -3.72
CA HIS A 265 7.70 16.98 -5.00
C HIS A 265 6.76 18.20 -4.92
N SER A 266 7.35 19.40 -4.97
CA SER A 266 6.72 20.55 -5.63
C SER A 266 7.76 21.61 -6.02
N GLN A 267 8.48 21.43 -7.14
CA GLN A 267 8.91 22.48 -8.11
C GLN A 267 10.06 22.00 -9.03
N PRO A 268 10.16 22.51 -10.28
CA PRO A 268 11.21 22.13 -11.25
C PRO A 268 12.59 22.77 -11.01
N ASN A 269 12.78 23.58 -9.96
CA ASN A 269 14.01 24.35 -9.73
C ASN A 269 14.64 24.03 -8.36
N TRP A 270 15.20 22.82 -8.25
CA TRP A 270 16.01 22.36 -7.10
C TRP A 270 17.23 23.23 -6.77
N LEU A 271 17.72 24.04 -7.72
CA LEU A 271 18.83 24.97 -7.48
C LEU A 271 18.41 26.20 -6.66
N ALA A 272 17.19 26.71 -6.84
CA ALA A 272 16.69 27.86 -6.07
C ALA A 272 16.43 27.47 -4.61
N GLN A 273 15.94 26.25 -4.38
CA GLN A 273 15.58 25.77 -3.04
C GLN A 273 16.80 25.37 -2.19
N MET A 274 17.91 24.95 -2.83
CA MET A 274 19.19 24.77 -2.12
C MET A 274 19.79 26.11 -1.64
N GLU A 275 19.60 27.19 -2.40
CA GLU A 275 20.12 28.53 -2.06
C GLU A 275 19.31 29.21 -0.93
N GLU A 276 18.05 28.82 -0.75
CA GLU A 276 17.17 29.29 0.32
C GLU A 276 17.32 28.47 1.62
N ASN A 277 17.48 27.15 1.53
CA ASN A 277 17.74 26.30 2.69
C ASN A 277 19.10 26.59 3.36
N ALA A 278 20.09 27.07 2.59
CA ALA A 278 21.35 27.57 3.14
C ALA A 278 21.19 28.88 3.95
N ARG A 279 20.06 29.58 3.80
CA ARG A 279 19.70 30.80 4.55
C ARG A 279 18.75 30.56 5.73
N GLY A 280 18.43 29.30 6.05
CA GLY A 280 17.72 28.94 7.29
C GLY A 280 16.21 29.17 7.30
N GLN A 281 15.55 29.36 6.16
CA GLN A 281 14.08 29.39 6.09
C GLN A 281 13.51 28.01 5.77
N PHE A 282 13.01 27.33 6.80
CA PHE A 282 12.17 26.14 6.64
C PHE A 282 10.79 26.60 6.13
N ILE A 283 10.52 26.43 4.84
CA ILE A 283 9.21 26.75 4.25
C ILE A 283 8.21 25.69 4.71
N ILE A 284 7.44 26.02 5.75
CA ILE A 284 6.18 25.33 6.04
C ILE A 284 5.25 25.63 4.87
N GLN A 285 4.81 24.60 4.16
CA GLN A 285 3.87 24.75 3.06
C GLN A 285 2.53 25.23 3.61
N ASP A 286 2.16 26.48 3.33
CA ASP A 286 0.87 27.02 3.72
C ASP A 286 -0.22 26.46 2.80
N GLU A 287 -1.09 25.58 3.33
CA GLU A 287 -2.19 24.95 2.56
C GLU A 287 -3.32 25.95 2.22
N GLN A 288 -3.16 27.22 2.58
CA GLN A 288 -4.17 28.27 2.41
C GLN A 288 -4.51 28.52 0.93
N ASP A 289 -3.57 28.38 0.00
CA ASP A 289 -3.83 28.56 -1.44
C ASP A 289 -4.13 27.25 -2.18
N ARG A 290 -3.55 26.13 -1.73
CA ARG A 290 -3.78 24.80 -2.31
C ARG A 290 -3.49 23.68 -1.31
N VAL A 291 -4.43 22.75 -1.17
CA VAL A 291 -4.25 21.54 -0.35
C VAL A 291 -3.13 20.63 -0.90
N ALA A 292 -2.28 20.09 0.00
CA ALA A 292 -1.16 19.23 -0.38
C ALA A 292 -1.59 17.87 -0.94
N TYR A 293 -2.78 17.41 -0.56
CA TYR A 293 -3.39 16.16 -1.04
C TYR A 293 -4.91 16.32 -1.15
N SER A 294 -5.54 15.46 -1.95
CA SER A 294 -7.00 15.46 -2.07
C SER A 294 -7.65 14.84 -0.83
N TYR A 295 -8.38 15.65 -0.06
CA TYR A 295 -9.13 15.19 1.12
C TYR A 295 -10.17 14.11 0.79
N SER A 296 -10.84 14.20 -0.37
CA SER A 296 -11.78 13.17 -0.81
C SER A 296 -11.08 11.85 -1.15
N ALA A 297 -9.89 11.91 -1.78
CA ALA A 297 -9.10 10.72 -2.08
C ALA A 297 -8.56 10.05 -0.80
N PHE A 298 -8.17 10.86 0.19
CA PHE A 298 -7.77 10.36 1.52
C PHE A 298 -8.88 9.53 2.16
N HIS A 299 -10.10 10.08 2.26
CA HIS A 299 -11.22 9.32 2.81
C HIS A 299 -11.63 8.13 1.96
N PHE A 300 -11.49 8.21 0.63
CA PHE A 300 -11.73 7.07 -0.24
C PHE A 300 -10.83 5.88 0.10
N VAL A 301 -9.55 6.11 0.42
CA VAL A 301 -8.64 5.05 0.88
C VAL A 301 -9.12 4.42 2.20
N PHE A 302 -9.65 5.22 3.14
CA PHE A 302 -10.23 4.70 4.39
C PHE A 302 -11.52 3.90 4.18
N ILE A 303 -12.36 4.28 3.20
CA ILE A 303 -13.51 3.46 2.80
C ILE A 303 -13.00 2.09 2.34
N LEU A 304 -12.04 2.06 1.43
CA LEU A 304 -11.46 0.81 0.93
C LEU A 304 -10.79 -0.02 2.03
N ALA A 305 -10.09 0.62 2.97
CA ALA A 305 -9.52 -0.04 4.15
C ALA A 305 -10.61 -0.68 5.03
N SER A 306 -11.72 0.03 5.24
CA SER A 306 -12.86 -0.49 6.02
C SER A 306 -13.56 -1.67 5.33
N LEU A 307 -13.54 -1.72 3.99
CA LEU A 307 -14.06 -2.84 3.20
C LEU A 307 -13.11 -4.05 3.19
N TYR A 308 -11.81 -3.84 3.29
CA TYR A 308 -10.81 -4.91 3.38
C TYR A 308 -10.89 -5.71 4.69
N GLY A 309 -11.12 -5.02 5.81
CA GLY A 309 -11.19 -5.64 7.15
C GLY A 309 -12.06 -6.90 7.20
N PRO A 310 -13.37 -6.83 6.88
CA PRO A 310 -14.31 -7.95 6.92
C PRO A 310 -13.84 -9.17 6.11
N THR A 311 -13.26 -8.95 4.92
CA THR A 311 -12.75 -10.04 4.06
C THR A 311 -11.58 -10.81 4.64
N THR A 312 -10.86 -10.18 5.58
CA THR A 312 -9.73 -10.79 6.26
C THR A 312 -10.18 -11.66 7.43
N PHE A 313 -11.34 -11.36 8.02
CA PHE A 313 -11.93 -12.15 9.11
C PHE A 313 -12.86 -13.26 8.60
N THR A 314 -13.33 -13.22 7.35
CA THR A 314 -14.04 -14.36 6.74
C THR A 314 -13.05 -15.43 6.29
N HIS A 315 -12.93 -16.48 7.10
CA HIS A 315 -12.07 -17.62 6.81
C HIS A 315 -12.66 -18.49 5.69
N GLY A 316 -11.79 -19.06 4.84
CA GLY A 316 -12.15 -20.15 3.94
C GLY A 316 -13.04 -19.77 2.74
N SER A 317 -12.72 -18.68 2.03
CA SER A 317 -13.39 -18.35 0.76
C SER A 317 -12.43 -18.42 -0.42
N TRP A 318 -12.83 -19.15 -1.47
CA TRP A 318 -12.12 -19.17 -2.75
C TRP A 318 -12.01 -17.78 -3.38
N SER A 319 -12.97 -16.88 -3.12
CA SER A 319 -12.92 -15.50 -3.60
C SER A 319 -11.74 -14.74 -2.99
N THR A 320 -11.58 -14.82 -1.67
CA THR A 320 -10.47 -14.17 -0.95
C THR A 320 -9.11 -14.76 -1.37
N PHE A 321 -9.06 -16.07 -1.61
CA PHE A 321 -7.87 -16.75 -2.14
C PHE A 321 -7.44 -16.15 -3.50
N TRP A 322 -8.34 -16.10 -4.48
CA TRP A 322 -8.01 -15.62 -5.82
C TRP A 322 -7.76 -14.12 -5.89
N VAL A 323 -8.41 -13.32 -5.04
CA VAL A 323 -8.11 -11.89 -4.88
C VAL A 323 -6.66 -11.68 -4.44
N LYS A 324 -6.16 -12.46 -3.48
CA LYS A 324 -4.77 -12.36 -3.00
C LYS A 324 -3.77 -12.85 -4.05
N VAL A 325 -4.07 -13.96 -4.75
CA VAL A 325 -3.21 -14.49 -5.82
C VAL A 325 -3.12 -13.52 -7.01
N SER A 326 -4.25 -13.02 -7.50
CA SER A 326 -4.29 -12.04 -8.61
C SER A 326 -3.57 -10.75 -8.23
N SER A 327 -3.64 -10.33 -6.97
CA SER A 327 -2.89 -9.19 -6.45
C SER A 327 -1.38 -9.41 -6.48
N CYS A 328 -0.87 -10.63 -6.22
CA CYS A 328 0.55 -10.97 -6.41
C CYS A 328 0.99 -10.72 -7.85
N TRP A 329 0.19 -11.15 -8.82
CA TRP A 329 0.52 -10.98 -10.24
C TRP A 329 0.42 -9.53 -10.67
N ALA A 330 -0.59 -8.78 -10.18
CA ALA A 330 -0.69 -7.35 -10.39
C ALA A 330 0.53 -6.60 -9.85
N CYS A 331 1.03 -6.98 -8.66
CA CYS A 331 2.26 -6.43 -8.08
C CYS A 331 3.47 -6.61 -9.00
N VAL A 332 3.68 -7.85 -9.45
CA VAL A 332 4.78 -8.21 -10.34
C VAL A 332 4.69 -7.43 -11.65
N LEU A 333 3.50 -7.39 -12.26
CA LEU A 333 3.26 -6.67 -13.50
C LEU A 333 3.48 -5.17 -13.34
N LEU A 334 3.00 -4.55 -12.27
CA LEU A 334 3.21 -3.13 -11.98
C LEU A 334 4.71 -2.83 -11.81
N TYR A 335 5.45 -3.68 -11.07
CA TYR A 335 6.88 -3.48 -10.88
C TYR A 335 7.68 -3.64 -12.19
N LEU A 336 7.39 -4.69 -12.94
CA LEU A 336 8.01 -4.92 -14.25
C LEU A 336 7.68 -3.77 -15.22
N TRP A 337 6.44 -3.29 -15.23
CA TRP A 337 6.04 -2.14 -16.01
C TRP A 337 6.82 -0.88 -15.64
N LEU A 338 7.01 -0.61 -14.34
CA LEU A 338 7.81 0.54 -13.89
C LEU A 338 9.26 0.46 -14.37
N LEU A 339 9.87 -0.73 -14.29
CA LEU A 339 11.24 -0.97 -14.78
C LEU A 339 11.36 -0.87 -16.31
N LEU A 340 10.36 -1.38 -17.04
CA LEU A 340 10.40 -1.53 -18.50
C LEU A 340 9.77 -0.36 -19.27
N SER A 341 8.98 0.49 -18.61
CA SER A 341 8.31 1.64 -19.25
C SER A 341 9.23 2.55 -20.08
N PRO A 342 10.50 2.83 -19.71
CA PRO A 342 11.39 3.66 -20.53
C PRO A 342 11.84 2.98 -21.83
N PHE A 343 11.64 1.66 -21.97
CA PHE A 343 11.91 0.90 -23.18
C PHE A 343 10.68 0.85 -24.09
N CYS A 344 9.48 0.69 -23.53
CA CYS A 344 8.22 0.64 -24.29
C CYS A 344 7.87 1.99 -24.95
N LEU A 345 8.21 3.11 -24.30
CA LEU A 345 7.90 4.46 -24.80
C LEU A 345 8.91 5.02 -25.82
N HIS A 346 9.96 4.26 -26.18
CA HIS A 346 11.03 4.70 -27.09
C HIS A 346 10.80 4.35 -28.58
N GLY A 347 9.55 4.17 -28.98
CA GLY A 347 9.16 4.17 -30.40
C GLY A 347 9.04 5.57 -31.02
N SER A 348 9.23 6.66 -30.26
CA SER A 348 9.22 8.03 -30.78
C SER A 348 10.66 8.56 -30.87
N PRO A 349 11.11 9.08 -32.04
CA PRO A 349 12.48 9.58 -32.17
C PRO A 349 12.70 10.73 -31.20
N GLN A 350 13.72 10.60 -30.35
CA GLN A 350 14.23 11.73 -29.59
C GLN A 350 14.63 12.83 -30.57
N HIS A 351 13.83 13.89 -30.64
CA HIS A 351 14.27 15.15 -31.22
C HIS A 351 15.50 15.58 -30.43
N ARG A 352 16.65 15.40 -31.07
CA ARG A 352 17.98 15.81 -30.62
C ARG A 352 17.92 17.30 -30.28
N ARG A 353 17.62 17.65 -29.03
CA ARG A 353 17.90 18.99 -28.51
C ARG A 353 19.42 19.08 -28.45
N SER A 354 20.00 19.55 -29.56
CA SER A 354 21.33 20.12 -29.59
C SER A 354 21.38 21.19 -28.50
N SER A 355 22.01 20.86 -27.38
CA SER A 355 22.51 21.81 -26.41
C SER A 355 23.52 22.69 -27.14
N THR A 356 23.02 23.73 -27.80
CA THR A 356 23.84 24.88 -28.17
C THR A 356 24.05 25.59 -26.85
N GLY A 357 25.19 25.31 -26.20
CA GLY A 357 25.55 25.98 -24.96
C GLY A 357 25.46 27.50 -25.15
N PRO A 358 25.10 28.27 -24.10
CA PRO A 358 25.10 29.71 -24.21
C PRO A 358 26.52 30.16 -24.60
N ARG A 359 26.67 30.69 -25.81
CA ARG A 359 27.88 31.41 -26.21
C ARG A 359 28.01 32.60 -25.26
N ILE A 360 28.93 32.49 -24.31
CA ILE A 360 29.39 33.62 -23.51
C ILE A 360 30.08 34.58 -24.48
N VAL A 361 29.33 35.57 -24.99
CA VAL A 361 29.89 36.71 -25.70
C VAL A 361 30.60 37.55 -24.64
N ARG A 362 31.91 37.38 -24.56
CA ARG A 362 32.79 38.21 -23.72
C ARG A 362 32.79 39.63 -24.30
N ARG A 363 31.84 40.47 -23.88
CA ARG A 363 31.85 41.91 -24.17
C ARG A 363 33.14 42.49 -23.58
N ARG A 364 34.12 42.81 -24.43
CA ARG A 364 35.27 43.63 -24.04
C ARG A 364 34.72 44.97 -23.56
N ARG A 365 34.84 45.27 -22.26
CA ARG A 365 34.65 46.63 -21.75
C ARG A 365 35.78 47.49 -22.30
N ALA A 366 35.42 48.65 -22.88
CA ALA A 366 36.37 49.68 -23.26
C ALA A 366 37.08 50.23 -22.01
N PRO A 367 38.34 50.69 -22.11
CA PRO A 367 39.06 51.25 -20.97
C PRO A 367 38.42 52.57 -20.54
N GLN A 368 38.02 52.66 -19.26
CA GLN A 368 37.64 53.91 -18.63
C GLN A 368 38.91 54.79 -18.48
N ARG A 369 38.92 55.96 -19.13
CA ARG A 369 39.85 57.04 -18.79
C ARG A 369 39.43 57.61 -17.44
N ILE A 370 40.34 57.54 -16.47
CA ILE A 370 40.24 58.30 -15.23
C ILE A 370 40.84 59.68 -15.53
N ASN A 371 40.02 60.73 -15.56
CA ASN A 371 40.52 62.10 -15.53
C ASN A 371 40.72 62.48 -14.06
N VAL A 372 41.95 62.81 -13.71
CA VAL A 372 42.30 63.46 -12.45
C VAL A 372 42.18 64.96 -12.69
N SER A 373 41.21 65.61 -12.04
CA SER A 373 41.16 67.06 -11.91
C SER A 373 42.03 67.47 -10.73
N THR A 374 43.08 68.23 -11.03
CA THR A 374 43.94 68.98 -10.09
C THR A 374 43.18 70.03 -9.31
#